data_AF-L9KZQ2-F1
#
_entry.id   AF-L9KZQ2-F1
#
_cell.length_a   1.000
_cell.length_b   1.000
_cell.length_c   1.000
_cell.angle_alpha   90.00
_cell.angle_beta   90.00
_cell.angle_gamma   90.00
#
_symmetry.space_group_name_H-M   'P 1'
#
loop_
_entity.id
_entity.type
_entity.pdbx_description
1 polymer ?
#
loop_
_entity_poly.entity_id
_entity_poly.type
_entity_poly.pdbx_seq_one_letter_code
_entity_poly.pdbx_strand_id
1 'polypeptide(L)'
;MMEIMTREVQTNDLKEVVNKLIPDSIGKDMENLCQSIYPLHDVFVRKVKMLKKPKFELGNHMELHGEGSSCGKATGDEMVPKLNELMDMSHQSKNLFKVQTFNSDK
;
A
#
# COMPACT_ATOMS: atom_id res chain seq x y z
N MET A 1 -15.79 -15.50 -4.14
CA MET A 1 -14.73 -14.50 -4.40
C MET A 1 -14.71 -13.38 -3.37
N MET A 2 -15.76 -12.56 -3.23
CA MET A 2 -15.74 -11.42 -2.29
C MET A 2 -15.48 -11.83 -0.83
N GLU A 3 -16.11 -12.91 -0.37
CA GLU A 3 -15.94 -13.40 1.01
C GLU A 3 -14.50 -13.79 1.32
N ILE A 4 -13.83 -14.47 0.39
CA ILE A 4 -12.46 -14.94 0.60
C ILE A 4 -11.47 -13.77 0.51
N MET A 5 -11.67 -12.83 -0.42
CA MET A 5 -10.88 -11.59 -0.44
C MET A 5 -11.03 -10.79 0.86
N THR A 6 -12.24 -10.74 1.41
CA THR A 6 -12.51 -10.03 2.66
C THR A 6 -11.82 -10.73 3.83
N ARG A 7 -11.92 -12.05 3.92
CA ARG A 7 -11.24 -12.86 4.93
C ARG A 7 -9.72 -12.67 4.88
N GLU A 8 -9.12 -12.76 3.70
CA GLU A 8 -7.68 -12.63 3.51
C GLU A 8 -7.15 -11.21 3.74
N VAL A 9 -7.95 -10.17 3.49
CA VAL A 9 -7.48 -8.78 3.69
C VAL A 9 -7.76 -8.28 5.11
N GLN A 10 -8.81 -8.78 5.78
CA GLN A 10 -9.16 -8.34 7.13
C GLN A 10 -8.26 -8.93 8.22
N THR A 11 -7.72 -10.14 8.01
CA THR A 11 -6.93 -10.82 9.03
C THR A 11 -5.44 -10.46 9.01
N ASN A 12 -4.96 -9.80 7.96
CA ASN A 12 -3.53 -9.58 7.73
C ASN A 12 -3.21 -8.09 7.58
N ASP A 13 -2.01 -7.71 7.99
CA ASP A 13 -1.50 -6.34 7.84
C ASP A 13 -1.05 -6.06 6.40
N LEU A 14 -0.81 -4.78 6.09
CA LEU A 14 -0.41 -4.35 4.75
C LEU A 14 0.85 -5.06 4.22
N LYS A 15 1.82 -5.36 5.09
CA LYS A 15 3.05 -6.09 4.74
C LYS A 15 2.72 -7.49 4.23
N GLU A 16 1.90 -8.22 4.98
CA GLU A 16 1.53 -9.60 4.67
C GLU A 16 0.61 -9.67 3.44
N VAL A 17 -0.30 -8.72 3.29
CA VAL A 17 -1.14 -8.61 2.08
C VAL A 17 -0.27 -8.41 0.84
N VAL A 18 0.75 -7.56 0.89
CA VAL A 18 1.68 -7.38 -0.24
C VAL A 18 2.45 -8.66 -0.54
N ASN A 19 2.91 -9.39 0.49
CA ASN A 19 3.61 -10.67 0.31
C ASN A 19 2.74 -11.74 -0.36
N LYS A 20 1.42 -11.72 -0.15
CA LYS A 20 0.45 -12.60 -0.83
C LYS A 20 0.14 -12.16 -2.27
N LEU A 21 0.19 -10.86 -2.54
CA LEU A 21 -0.08 -10.30 -3.86
C LEU A 21 1.09 -10.53 -4.85
N ILE A 22 2.34 -10.57 -4.39
CA ILE A 22 3.51 -10.82 -5.25
C ILE A 22 3.39 -12.17 -6.01
N PRO A 23 3.11 -13.31 -5.34
CA PRO A 23 2.89 -14.59 -6.00
C PRO A 23 1.43 -14.83 -6.46
N ASP A 24 0.54 -13.84 -6.28
CA ASP A 24 -0.91 -13.90 -6.47
C ASP A 24 -1.54 -15.16 -5.83
N SER A 25 -1.26 -15.41 -4.56
CA SER A 25 -1.78 -16.60 -3.85
C SER A 25 -3.30 -16.55 -3.71
N ILE A 26 -3.86 -15.36 -3.57
CA ILE A 26 -5.31 -15.14 -3.42
C ILE A 26 -6.04 -15.52 -4.72
N GLY A 27 -5.48 -15.21 -5.89
CA GLY A 27 -6.03 -15.64 -7.18
C GLY A 27 -6.08 -17.17 -7.33
N LYS A 28 -5.00 -17.85 -6.95
CA LYS A 28 -4.91 -19.32 -6.96
C LYS A 28 -5.88 -19.99 -5.98
N ASP A 29 -6.06 -19.42 -4.80
CA ASP A 29 -7.04 -19.93 -3.83
C ASP A 29 -8.48 -19.79 -4.35
N MET A 30 -8.78 -18.74 -5.12
CA MET A 30 -10.09 -18.57 -5.75
C MET A 30 -10.34 -19.64 -6.80
N GLU A 31 -9.34 -19.93 -7.63
CA GLU A 31 -9.42 -20.96 -8.66
C GLU A 31 -9.73 -22.32 -8.02
N ASN A 32 -8.97 -22.71 -7.00
CA ASN A 32 -9.15 -23.99 -6.30
C ASN A 32 -10.53 -24.13 -5.63
N LEU A 33 -11.03 -23.08 -4.97
CA LEU A 33 -12.31 -23.15 -4.26
C LEU A 33 -13.51 -23.11 -5.23
N CYS A 34 -13.39 -22.41 -6.35
CA CYS A 34 -14.45 -22.34 -7.36
C CYS A 34 -14.48 -23.53 -8.33
N GLN A 35 -13.44 -24.39 -8.36
CA GLN A 35 -13.40 -25.61 -9.18
C GLN A 35 -14.63 -26.52 -8.99
N SER A 36 -15.23 -26.52 -7.80
CA SER A 36 -16.42 -27.33 -7.48
C SER A 36 -17.69 -26.92 -8.25
N ILE A 37 -17.77 -25.66 -8.71
CA ILE A 37 -18.93 -25.13 -9.42
C ILE A 37 -18.63 -25.02 -10.91
N TYR A 38 -17.49 -24.41 -11.25
CA TYR A 38 -17.05 -24.24 -12.63
C TYR A 38 -15.54 -24.04 -12.69
N PRO A 39 -14.82 -24.67 -13.64
CA PRO A 39 -13.38 -24.46 -13.80
C PRO A 39 -13.14 -23.03 -14.32
N LEU A 40 -12.64 -22.18 -13.44
CA LEU A 40 -12.18 -20.84 -13.81
C LEU A 40 -10.71 -20.91 -14.18
N HIS A 41 -10.32 -20.21 -15.23
CA HIS A 41 -8.93 -20.05 -15.64
C HIS A 41 -8.55 -18.57 -15.53
N ASP A 42 -7.29 -18.33 -15.16
CA ASP A 42 -6.69 -16.99 -15.07
C ASP A 42 -7.43 -16.02 -14.14
N VAL A 43 -7.50 -16.37 -12.85
CA VAL A 43 -8.03 -15.49 -11.81
C VAL A 43 -6.90 -14.68 -11.18
N PHE A 44 -6.93 -13.36 -11.36
CA PHE A 44 -5.92 -12.45 -10.83
C PHE A 44 -6.50 -11.15 -10.26
N VAL A 45 -5.76 -10.53 -9.33
CA VAL A 45 -6.13 -9.21 -8.78
C VAL A 45 -5.72 -8.11 -9.75
N ARG A 46 -6.67 -7.61 -10.53
CA ARG A 46 -6.38 -6.59 -11.57
C ARG A 46 -5.99 -5.21 -11.02
N LYS A 47 -6.48 -4.84 -9.83
CA LYS A 47 -6.21 -3.52 -9.24
C LYS A 47 -6.39 -3.52 -7.73
N VAL A 48 -5.38 -3.01 -7.02
CA VAL A 48 -5.47 -2.66 -5.59
C VAL A 48 -5.41 -1.14 -5.47
N LYS A 49 -6.36 -0.55 -4.72
CA LYS A 49 -6.44 0.90 -4.52
C LYS A 49 -6.48 1.23 -3.04
N MET A 50 -5.60 2.13 -2.62
CA MET A 50 -5.66 2.74 -1.30
C MET A 50 -6.79 3.78 -1.27
N LEU A 51 -7.81 3.56 -0.44
CA LEU A 51 -8.91 4.51 -0.26
C LEU A 51 -8.58 5.56 0.79
N LYS A 52 -8.00 5.13 1.91
CA LYS A 52 -7.57 5.98 3.01
C LYS A 52 -6.12 5.70 3.31
N LYS A 53 -5.29 6.74 3.33
CA LYS A 53 -3.89 6.61 3.73
C LYS A 53 -3.83 6.43 5.25
N PRO A 54 -3.01 5.50 5.77
CA PRO A 54 -2.73 5.45 7.20
C PRO A 54 -2.08 6.77 7.64
N LYS A 55 -2.26 7.13 8.91
CA LYS A 55 -1.50 8.24 9.49
C LYS A 55 -0.02 7.86 9.44
N PHE A 56 0.82 8.81 9.04
CA PHE A 56 2.25 8.57 8.91
C PHE A 56 2.87 8.56 10.31
N GLU A 57 3.30 7.38 10.75
CA GLU A 57 4.00 7.17 12.02
C GLU A 57 5.40 6.65 11.70
N LEU A 58 6.43 7.34 12.19
CA LEU A 58 7.83 7.06 11.84
C LEU A 58 8.24 5.63 12.25
N GLY A 59 7.75 5.15 13.40
CA GLY A 59 8.03 3.80 13.91
C GLY A 59 7.52 2.70 12.98
N ASN A 60 6.24 2.77 12.59
CA ASN A 60 5.62 1.79 11.68
C ASN A 60 6.28 1.82 10.30
N HIS A 61 6.79 2.97 9.87
CA HIS A 61 7.47 3.07 8.58
C HIS A 61 8.87 2.45 8.60
N MET A 62 9.66 2.70 9.65
CA MET A 62 11.00 2.13 9.78
C MET A 62 10.96 0.61 9.96
N GLU A 63 9.95 0.07 10.63
CA GLU A 63 9.75 -1.38 10.75
C GLU A 63 9.54 -2.05 9.38
N LEU A 64 8.76 -1.43 8.50
CA LEU A 64 8.52 -1.93 7.15
C LEU A 64 9.74 -1.84 6.22
N HIS A 65 10.72 -0.97 6.53
CA HIS A 65 11.93 -0.75 5.71
C HIS A 65 13.20 -1.32 6.35
N GLY A 66 13.12 -1.79 7.60
CA GLY A 66 14.26 -2.24 8.41
C GLY A 66 14.81 -3.62 8.05
N GLU A 67 14.11 -4.40 7.22
CA GLU A 67 14.53 -5.77 6.87
C GLU A 67 15.27 -5.88 5.52
N GLY A 68 15.63 -4.76 4.87
CA GLY A 68 16.15 -4.79 3.50
C GLY A 68 17.07 -3.65 3.11
N SER A 69 18.15 -3.41 3.85
CA SER A 69 19.37 -2.84 3.26
C SER A 69 20.54 -2.89 4.22
N SER A 70 21.46 -3.82 3.97
CA SER A 70 22.88 -3.57 4.13
C SER A 70 23.31 -2.46 3.14
N CYS A 71 22.91 -1.22 3.40
CA CYS A 71 23.57 -0.04 2.84
C CYS A 71 24.37 0.58 3.97
N GLY A 72 25.69 0.45 3.87
CA GLY A 72 26.62 0.86 4.92
C GLY A 72 26.49 2.33 5.31
N LYS A 73 26.64 2.56 6.62
CA LYS A 73 27.15 3.78 7.27
C LYS A 73 26.66 5.12 6.68
N ALA A 74 25.67 5.73 7.36
CA ALA A 74 25.83 7.04 7.99
C ALA A 74 24.62 7.35 8.90
N THR A 75 24.86 7.27 10.22
CA THR A 75 24.36 8.18 11.28
C THR A 75 22.90 8.63 11.22
N GLY A 76 22.07 8.00 12.06
CA GLY A 76 20.66 8.27 12.28
C GLY A 76 20.32 9.49 13.14
N ASP A 77 20.94 10.66 12.94
CA ASP A 77 20.57 11.89 13.66
C ASP A 77 20.24 13.09 12.74
N GLU A 78 20.53 13.03 11.44
CA GLU A 78 20.30 14.18 10.53
C GLU A 78 19.14 14.01 9.53
N MET A 79 18.53 12.81 9.45
CA MET A 79 17.47 12.51 8.48
C MET A 79 16.08 12.96 8.95
N VAL A 80 15.87 13.05 10.27
CA VAL A 80 14.57 13.34 10.90
C VAL A 80 14.02 14.73 10.54
N PRO A 81 14.79 15.83 10.59
CA PRO A 81 14.25 17.15 10.22
C PRO A 81 14.05 17.31 8.70
N LYS A 82 14.95 16.75 7.87
CA LYS A 82 14.84 16.83 6.39
C LYS A 82 13.63 16.09 5.84
N LEU A 83 13.22 14.97 6.46
CA LEU A 83 12.02 14.23 6.05
C LEU A 83 10.72 14.92 6.44
N ASN A 84 10.67 15.57 7.60
CA ASN A 84 9.50 16.34 8.03
C ASN A 84 9.26 17.56 7.12
N GLU A 85 10.32 18.30 6.76
CA GLU A 85 10.23 19.41 5.80
C GLU A 85 9.81 18.94 4.40
N LEU A 86 10.31 17.80 3.92
CA LEU A 86 9.90 17.23 2.63
C LEU A 86 8.44 16.77 2.61
N MET A 87 7.93 16.27 3.74
CA MET A 87 6.53 15.86 3.86
C MET A 87 5.57 17.06 3.93
N ASP A 88 5.94 18.14 4.63
CA ASP A 88 5.16 19.37 4.70
C ASP A 88 5.12 20.11 3.35
N MET A 89 6.24 20.09 2.62
CA MET A 89 6.32 20.60 1.24
C MET A 89 5.34 19.88 0.31
N SER A 90 5.22 18.54 0.41
CA SER A 90 4.29 17.75 -0.41
C SER A 90 2.81 17.95 -0.04
N HIS A 91 2.51 18.39 1.19
CA HIS A 91 1.15 18.67 1.64
C HIS A 91 0.65 20.05 1.18
N GLN A 92 1.52 21.07 1.17
CA GLN A 92 1.17 22.39 0.62
C GLN A 92 0.92 22.35 -0.90
N SER A 93 1.71 21.56 -1.66
CA SER A 93 1.53 21.49 -3.13
C SER A 93 0.17 20.91 -3.54
N LYS A 94 -0.37 19.95 -2.76
CA LYS A 94 -1.67 19.30 -3.08
C LYS A 94 -2.85 20.23 -2.79
N ASN A 95 -2.77 21.05 -1.74
CA ASN A 95 -3.79 22.04 -1.43
C ASN A 95 -3.78 23.18 -2.45
N LEU A 96 -2.60 23.64 -2.88
CA LEU A 96 -2.47 24.67 -3.91
C LEU A 96 -2.96 24.19 -5.29
N PHE A 97 -2.60 22.97 -5.70
CA PHE A 97 -3.07 22.41 -6.98
C PHE A 97 -4.59 22.19 -7.02
N LYS A 98 -5.20 21.86 -5.87
CA LYS A 98 -6.66 21.72 -5.73
C LYS A 98 -7.40 23.05 -5.70
N VAL A 99 -6.81 24.11 -5.12
CA VAL A 99 -7.36 25.48 -5.15
C VAL A 99 -7.29 26.08 -6.55
N GLN A 100 -6.23 25.83 -7.30
CA GLN A 100 -6.04 26.40 -8.63
C GLN A 100 -6.96 25.76 -9.69
N THR A 101 -7.26 24.46 -9.54
CA THR A 101 -8.26 23.76 -10.38
C THR A 101 -9.70 24.16 -10.04
N PHE A 102 -10.05 24.33 -8.76
CA PHE A 102 -11.42 24.73 -8.38
C PHE A 102 -11.80 26.17 -8.77
N ASN A 103 -10.83 27.07 -8.98
CA ASN A 103 -11.09 28.46 -9.39
C ASN A 103 -11.13 28.65 -10.92
N SER A 104 -10.93 27.60 -11.71
CA SER A 104 -10.91 27.69 -13.18
C SER A 104 -12.19 27.19 -13.86
N ASP A 105 -13.18 26.69 -13.10
CA ASP A 105 -14.47 26.23 -13.62
C ASP A 105 -15.59 27.27 -13.43
N LYS A 106 -15.37 28.48 -13.95
CA LYS A 106 -16.46 29.43 -14.24
C LYS A 106 -16.23 30.16 -15.56
#